data_AF-A0A0F9FMB4-F1
#
_entry.id   AF-A0A0F9FMB4-F1
#
_cell.length_a   1.000
_cell.length_b   1.000
_cell.length_c   1.000
_cell.angle_alpha   90.00
_cell.angle_beta   90.00
_cell.angle_gamma   90.00
#
_symmetry.space_group_name_H-M   'P 1'
#
loop_
_entity.id
_entity.type
_entity.pdbx_description
1 polymer ?
#
loop_
_entity_poly.entity_id
_entity_poly.type
_entity_poly.pdbx_seq_one_letter_code
_entity_poly.pdbx_strand_id
1 'polypeptide(L)'
;SGYPWQYYRRSSTGDHASWIVYAPGGANDRGQRDSGSFVQYMTKGMKPITGYGNCSPPSAYHELGPGAPFVPMLERGGAREFPASQVLTYKWHLDPPLKGCVFPQYEAVKDRVRHFECEDCDRYDMWMLDDDMETGMACFRHLRSNTNDGRHEYSRREATLILKEQGVPFSAGRFAAIAEELKRMEISGNADDLQAVAKGTQESD
;
A
#
# COMPACT_ATOMS: atom_id res chain seq x y z
N SER A 1 32.39 10.73 -15.77
CA SER A 1 31.11 11.42 -15.48
C SER A 1 30.19 10.42 -14.81
N GLY A 2 29.74 10.70 -13.58
CA GLY A 2 28.78 9.84 -12.90
C GLY A 2 27.39 9.99 -13.53
N TYR A 3 26.62 8.91 -13.59
CA TYR A 3 25.22 9.01 -14.02
C TYR A 3 24.47 9.87 -13.00
N PRO A 4 23.68 10.85 -13.44
CA PRO A 4 22.84 11.65 -12.55
C PRO A 4 21.89 10.75 -11.75
N TRP A 5 21.38 11.27 -10.64
CA TRP A 5 20.32 10.58 -9.93
C TRP A 5 19.16 10.33 -10.90
N GLN A 6 18.66 9.09 -10.92
CA GLN A 6 17.69 8.63 -11.90
C GLN A 6 16.50 7.96 -11.21
N TYR A 7 15.36 8.00 -11.89
CA TYR A 7 14.18 7.19 -11.59
C TYR A 7 14.33 5.78 -12.20
N TYR A 8 13.84 4.78 -11.50
CA TYR A 8 13.84 3.39 -11.97
C TYR A 8 12.47 2.77 -11.78
N ARG A 9 12.03 1.99 -12.75
CA ARG A 9 10.93 1.06 -12.60
C ARG A 9 11.45 -0.26 -12.04
N ARG A 10 10.85 -0.74 -10.94
CA ARG A 10 11.10 -2.08 -10.39
C ARG A 10 10.77 -3.17 -11.42
N SER A 11 11.27 -4.38 -11.17
CA SER A 11 10.89 -5.57 -11.94
C SER A 11 9.37 -5.69 -12.03
N SER A 12 8.87 -6.31 -13.09
CA SER A 12 7.44 -6.63 -13.24
C SER A 12 6.97 -7.76 -12.32
N THR A 13 7.87 -8.32 -11.51
CA THR A 13 7.60 -9.42 -10.59
C THR A 13 8.10 -9.10 -9.18
N GLY A 14 7.47 -9.73 -8.18
CA GLY A 14 7.78 -9.56 -6.76
C GLY A 14 7.10 -8.35 -6.13
N ASP A 15 7.41 -8.10 -4.86
CA ASP A 15 6.81 -7.03 -4.08
C ASP A 15 7.08 -5.67 -4.70
N HIS A 16 6.03 -4.84 -4.75
CA HIS A 16 6.07 -3.53 -5.39
C HIS A 16 6.49 -3.61 -6.87
N ALA A 17 6.03 -4.65 -7.57
CA ALA A 17 6.25 -4.83 -9.00
C ALA A 17 5.87 -3.56 -9.77
N SER A 18 6.72 -3.18 -10.72
CA SER A 18 6.56 -1.99 -11.57
C SER A 18 6.53 -0.64 -10.84
N TRP A 19 6.72 -0.59 -9.51
CA TRP A 19 6.82 0.67 -8.79
C TRP A 19 8.00 1.51 -9.27
N ILE A 20 7.82 2.82 -9.25
CA ILE A 20 8.87 3.77 -9.53
C ILE A 20 9.61 4.09 -8.24
N VAL A 21 10.92 3.87 -8.25
CA VAL A 21 11.82 4.26 -7.16
C VAL A 21 12.77 5.35 -7.66
N TYR A 22 13.20 6.22 -6.76
CA TYR A 22 14.21 7.22 -7.03
C TYR A 22 15.53 6.78 -6.39
N ALA A 23 16.64 7.12 -7.05
CA ALA A 23 17.97 7.06 -6.44
C ALA A 23 18.32 5.74 -5.69
N PRO A 24 17.97 4.54 -6.20
CA PRO A 24 18.31 3.31 -5.50
C PRO A 24 19.84 3.24 -5.36
N GLY A 25 20.30 3.00 -4.13
CA GLY A 25 21.71 2.74 -3.80
C GLY A 25 22.49 3.85 -3.11
N GLY A 26 21.91 5.05 -2.95
CA GLY A 26 22.57 6.15 -2.24
C GLY A 26 23.86 6.66 -2.91
N ALA A 27 24.50 7.63 -2.27
CA ALA A 27 25.86 8.07 -2.60
C ALA A 27 26.84 7.39 -1.66
N ASN A 28 28.09 7.18 -2.08
CA ASN A 28 29.15 6.81 -1.15
C ASN A 28 29.47 7.96 -0.18
N ASP A 29 30.34 7.73 0.81
CA ASP A 29 30.72 8.73 1.83
C ASP A 29 31.25 10.06 1.25
N ARG A 30 31.66 10.08 -0.03
CA ARG A 30 32.15 11.26 -0.75
C ARG A 30 31.08 11.95 -1.60
N GLY A 31 29.81 11.55 -1.48
CA GLY A 31 28.71 12.07 -2.29
C GLY A 31 28.77 11.64 -3.77
N GLN A 32 29.70 10.74 -4.13
CA GLN A 32 29.86 10.22 -5.47
C GLN A 32 29.09 8.90 -5.61
N ARG A 33 28.46 8.68 -6.75
CA ARG A 33 27.77 7.41 -7.00
C ARG A 33 28.78 6.37 -7.47
N ASP A 34 28.68 5.17 -6.91
CA ASP A 34 29.35 4.03 -7.49
C ASP A 34 28.68 3.70 -8.83
N SER A 35 29.44 3.79 -9.93
CA SER A 35 29.01 3.29 -11.24
C SER A 35 28.54 1.83 -11.20
N GLY A 36 29.04 1.05 -10.23
CA GLY A 36 28.56 -0.30 -9.93
C GLY A 36 27.08 -0.37 -9.55
N SER A 37 26.52 0.65 -8.89
CA SER A 37 25.11 0.67 -8.50
C SER A 37 24.18 0.67 -9.72
N PHE A 38 24.50 1.41 -10.78
CA PHE A 38 23.69 1.43 -12.01
C PHE A 38 23.61 0.03 -12.64
N VAL A 39 24.76 -0.63 -12.81
CA VAL A 39 24.84 -1.99 -13.37
C VAL A 39 24.11 -2.98 -12.46
N GLN A 40 24.29 -2.86 -11.14
CA GLN A 40 23.64 -3.72 -10.15
C GLN A 40 22.09 -3.63 -10.21
N TYR A 41 21.51 -2.46 -10.45
CA TYR A 41 20.05 -2.35 -10.53
C TYR A 41 19.50 -2.88 -11.85
N MET A 42 20.23 -2.71 -12.95
CA MET A 42 19.86 -3.35 -14.20
C MET A 42 19.95 -4.87 -14.12
N THR A 43 20.97 -5.43 -13.45
CA THR A 43 21.05 -6.90 -13.24
C THR A 43 19.96 -7.42 -12.32
N LYS A 44 19.43 -6.59 -11.41
CA LYS A 44 18.21 -6.86 -10.62
C LYS A 44 16.90 -6.67 -11.41
N GLY A 45 16.97 -6.41 -12.71
CA GLY A 45 15.80 -6.26 -13.58
C GLY A 45 15.10 -4.90 -13.50
N MET A 46 15.69 -3.91 -12.83
CA MET A 46 15.14 -2.56 -12.78
C MET A 46 15.43 -1.82 -14.08
N LYS A 47 14.46 -1.05 -14.56
CA LYS A 47 14.57 -0.30 -15.82
C LYS A 47 14.72 1.20 -15.53
N PRO A 48 15.81 1.85 -15.96
CA PRO A 48 15.96 3.30 -15.79
C PRO A 48 14.91 4.05 -16.61
N ILE A 49 14.37 5.13 -16.04
CA ILE A 49 13.42 6.03 -16.71
C ILE A 49 14.12 7.36 -16.93
N THR A 50 14.55 7.62 -18.17
CA THR A 50 15.38 8.78 -18.55
C THR A 50 14.59 9.94 -19.15
N GLY A 51 13.33 9.72 -19.55
CA GLY A 51 12.52 10.70 -20.29
C GLY A 51 12.15 11.96 -19.49
N TYR A 52 12.29 11.94 -18.16
CA TYR A 52 11.94 13.06 -17.28
C TYR A 52 13.18 13.81 -16.75
N GLY A 53 14.35 13.53 -17.31
CA GLY A 53 15.63 14.10 -16.90
C GLY A 53 16.14 13.57 -15.56
N ASN A 54 17.00 14.35 -14.93
CA ASN A 54 17.75 13.97 -13.74
C ASN A 54 16.92 14.27 -12.48
N CYS A 55 16.91 13.37 -11.51
CA CYS A 55 16.45 13.73 -10.17
C CYS A 55 17.56 14.45 -9.38
N SER A 56 17.16 15.17 -8.33
CA SER A 56 18.11 15.81 -7.42
C SER A 56 18.71 14.76 -6.46
N PRO A 57 19.83 15.05 -5.80
CA PRO A 57 20.35 14.18 -4.75
C PRO A 57 19.32 13.96 -3.63
N PRO A 58 19.30 12.78 -2.97
CA PRO A 58 18.40 12.50 -1.84
C PRO A 58 18.45 13.55 -0.73
N SER A 59 19.61 14.17 -0.50
CA SER A 59 19.77 15.25 0.47
C SER A 59 18.90 16.47 0.18
N ALA A 60 18.48 16.68 -1.07
CA ALA A 60 17.57 17.76 -1.45
C ALA A 60 16.12 17.52 -0.99
N TYR A 61 15.78 16.31 -0.53
CA TYR A 61 14.41 15.93 -0.21
C TYR A 61 14.23 15.45 1.24
N HIS A 62 15.27 15.48 2.07
CA HIS A 62 15.24 14.93 3.43
C HIS A 62 14.15 15.57 4.32
N GLU A 63 13.78 16.83 4.04
CA GLU A 63 12.78 17.59 4.78
C GLU A 63 11.49 17.82 3.97
N LEU A 64 11.44 17.32 2.74
CA LEU A 64 10.30 17.51 1.85
C LEU A 64 9.48 16.21 1.89
N GLY A 65 8.20 16.33 2.26
CA GLY A 65 7.31 15.20 2.57
C GLY A 65 7.22 14.08 1.50
N PRO A 66 6.38 13.06 1.76
CA PRO A 66 6.31 11.88 0.91
C PRO A 66 6.05 12.23 -0.55
N GLY A 67 6.97 11.82 -1.42
CA GLY A 67 6.86 12.02 -2.87
C GLY A 67 7.56 13.25 -3.44
N ALA A 68 8.15 14.11 -2.61
CA ALA A 68 8.98 15.23 -3.06
C ALA A 68 10.08 14.84 -4.09
N PRO A 69 10.77 13.69 -3.97
CA PRO A 69 11.74 13.24 -4.98
C PRO A 69 11.17 13.07 -6.39
N PHE A 70 9.85 12.89 -6.52
CA PHE A 70 9.18 12.67 -7.80
C PHE A 70 8.61 13.96 -8.41
N VAL A 71 8.63 15.11 -7.71
CA VAL A 71 8.10 16.37 -8.23
C VAL A 71 8.69 16.74 -9.62
N PRO A 72 10.03 16.68 -9.85
CA PRO A 72 10.58 16.98 -11.18
C PRO A 72 10.06 16.05 -12.30
N MET A 73 9.75 14.81 -11.95
CA MET A 73 9.15 13.85 -12.88
C MET A 73 7.68 14.16 -13.13
N LEU A 74 6.92 14.53 -12.10
CA LEU A 74 5.52 14.91 -12.20
C LEU A 74 5.33 16.19 -13.03
N GLU A 75 6.17 17.20 -12.85
CA GLU A 75 6.16 18.46 -13.63
C GLU A 75 6.33 18.23 -15.14
N ARG A 76 6.93 17.10 -15.51
CA ARG A 76 7.19 16.71 -16.90
C ARG A 76 6.21 15.65 -17.43
N GLY A 77 5.07 15.50 -16.77
CA GLY A 77 4.02 14.56 -17.18
C GLY A 77 4.31 13.09 -16.85
N GLY A 78 5.19 12.84 -15.86
CA GLY A 78 5.53 11.50 -15.40
C GLY A 78 4.46 10.83 -14.54
N ALA A 79 3.34 11.49 -14.25
CA ALA A 79 2.22 10.93 -13.49
C ALA A 79 1.75 9.58 -14.06
N ARG A 80 1.82 9.41 -15.39
CA ARG A 80 1.44 8.17 -16.08
C ARG A 80 2.32 6.95 -15.82
N GLU A 81 3.47 7.15 -15.18
CA GLU A 81 4.46 6.09 -14.97
C GLU A 81 4.22 5.31 -13.67
N PHE A 82 3.44 5.89 -12.76
CA PHE A 82 3.19 5.34 -11.43
C PHE A 82 2.02 4.36 -11.48
N PRO A 83 2.20 3.13 -10.98
CA PRO A 83 1.10 2.19 -10.84
C PRO A 83 0.10 2.69 -9.78
N ALA A 84 -1.19 2.36 -9.96
CA ALA A 84 -2.25 2.77 -9.04
C ALA A 84 -1.95 2.35 -7.60
N SER A 85 -1.40 1.15 -7.39
CA SER A 85 -1.01 0.67 -6.04
C SER A 85 -0.02 1.61 -5.35
N GLN A 86 0.98 2.14 -6.07
CA GLN A 86 1.92 3.11 -5.51
C GLN A 86 1.25 4.44 -5.16
N VAL A 87 0.34 4.92 -6.02
CA VAL A 87 -0.44 6.16 -5.78
C VAL A 87 -1.32 6.02 -4.53
N LEU A 88 -1.91 4.83 -4.33
CA LEU A 88 -2.71 4.51 -3.15
C LEU A 88 -1.86 4.44 -1.88
N THR A 89 -0.76 3.68 -1.90
CA THR A 89 0.10 3.52 -0.71
C THR A 89 0.68 4.85 -0.22
N TYR A 90 1.08 5.74 -1.13
CA TYR A 90 1.58 7.06 -0.75
C TYR A 90 0.48 8.11 -0.53
N LYS A 91 -0.80 7.72 -0.65
CA LYS A 91 -1.97 8.62 -0.54
C LYS A 91 -1.92 9.84 -1.47
N TRP A 92 -1.21 9.74 -2.59
CA TRP A 92 -1.08 10.82 -3.57
C TRP A 92 -2.39 11.16 -4.29
N HIS A 93 -3.38 10.28 -4.21
CA HIS A 93 -4.74 10.55 -4.67
C HIS A 93 -5.50 11.52 -3.74
N LEU A 94 -5.07 11.68 -2.48
CA LEU A 94 -5.62 12.63 -1.52
C LEU A 94 -4.75 13.89 -1.43
N ASP A 95 -3.44 13.69 -1.30
CA ASP A 95 -2.44 14.76 -1.18
C ASP A 95 -1.31 14.54 -2.21
N PRO A 96 -1.50 15.00 -3.46
CA PRO A 96 -0.51 14.78 -4.50
C PRO A 96 0.74 15.64 -4.27
N PRO A 97 1.97 15.12 -4.52
CA PRO A 97 3.21 15.88 -4.33
C PRO A 97 3.32 17.14 -5.19
N LEU A 98 2.60 17.14 -6.32
CA LEU A 98 2.47 18.29 -7.21
C LEU A 98 0.99 18.70 -7.25
N LYS A 99 0.69 19.95 -6.87
CA LYS A 99 -0.68 20.47 -6.84
C LYS A 99 -1.35 20.36 -8.20
N GLY A 100 -2.56 19.81 -8.23
CA GLY A 100 -3.33 19.60 -9.47
C GLY A 100 -2.85 18.43 -10.33
N CYS A 101 -1.86 17.66 -9.87
CA CYS A 101 -1.45 16.44 -10.55
C CYS A 101 -2.56 15.38 -10.46
N VAL A 102 -2.95 14.85 -11.62
CA VAL A 102 -3.88 13.73 -11.74
C VAL A 102 -3.08 12.49 -12.15
N PHE A 103 -3.41 11.35 -11.56
CA PHE A 103 -2.79 10.06 -11.87
C PHE A 103 -3.76 9.21 -12.73
N PRO A 104 -3.63 9.17 -14.07
CA PRO A 104 -4.60 8.50 -14.94
C PRO A 104 -4.81 7.01 -14.62
N GLN A 105 -3.78 6.33 -14.15
CA GLN A 105 -3.79 4.91 -13.77
C GLN A 105 -4.68 4.68 -12.56
N TYR A 106 -4.70 5.62 -11.61
CA TYR A 106 -5.62 5.62 -10.48
C TYR A 106 -7.03 5.96 -10.94
N GLU A 107 -7.20 7.01 -11.76
CA GLU A 107 -8.52 7.41 -12.26
C GLU A 107 -9.23 6.28 -13.02
N ALA A 108 -8.48 5.45 -13.73
CA ALA A 108 -9.00 4.29 -14.46
C ALA A 108 -9.50 3.14 -13.57
N VAL A 109 -9.16 3.14 -12.27
CA VAL A 109 -9.50 2.06 -11.33
C VAL A 109 -10.12 2.56 -10.02
N LYS A 110 -10.47 3.85 -9.92
CA LYS A 110 -10.91 4.49 -8.67
C LYS A 110 -12.19 3.89 -8.08
N ASP A 111 -13.05 3.30 -8.91
CA ASP A 111 -14.26 2.58 -8.52
C ASP A 111 -13.97 1.23 -7.83
N ARG A 112 -12.78 0.68 -8.08
CA ARG A 112 -12.26 -0.54 -7.46
C ARG A 112 -11.45 -0.29 -6.19
N VAL A 113 -11.31 0.98 -5.78
CA VAL A 113 -10.55 1.35 -4.59
C VAL A 113 -11.39 1.06 -3.35
N ARG A 114 -10.73 0.54 -2.31
CA ARG A 114 -11.27 0.26 -0.99
C ARG A 114 -10.42 0.99 0.06
N HIS A 115 -11.09 1.41 1.12
CA HIS A 115 -10.48 2.07 2.26
C HIS A 115 -10.74 1.21 3.49
N PHE A 116 -9.67 0.84 4.17
CA PHE A 116 -9.72 0.23 5.48
C PHE A 116 -9.32 1.28 6.51
N GLU A 117 -10.13 1.45 7.53
CA GLU A 117 -9.84 2.30 8.69
C GLU A 117 -10.07 1.47 9.96
N CYS A 118 -9.05 1.36 10.80
CA CYS A 118 -9.19 0.68 12.08
C CYS A 118 -9.75 1.66 13.12
N GLU A 119 -10.98 1.42 13.58
CA GLU A 119 -11.69 2.31 14.51
C GLU A 119 -11.00 2.45 15.88
N ASP A 120 -10.20 1.47 16.26
CA ASP A 120 -9.46 1.43 17.51
C ASP A 120 -8.06 2.08 17.41
N CYS A 121 -7.64 2.46 16.19
CA CYS A 121 -6.32 3.00 15.92
C CYS A 121 -6.41 4.37 15.25
N ASP A 122 -5.92 5.40 15.92
CA ASP A 122 -5.86 6.77 15.37
C ASP A 122 -5.06 6.92 14.06
N ARG A 123 -4.23 5.93 13.69
CA ARG A 123 -3.26 6.05 12.59
C ARG A 123 -3.21 4.86 11.64
N TYR A 124 -4.07 3.87 11.81
CA TYR A 124 -4.05 2.70 10.93
C TYR A 124 -5.17 2.80 9.91
N ASP A 125 -4.83 3.33 8.74
CA ASP A 125 -5.67 3.35 7.57
C ASP A 125 -4.89 2.83 6.34
N MET A 126 -5.60 2.15 5.44
CA MET A 126 -5.02 1.61 4.22
C MET A 126 -5.96 1.80 3.04
N TRP A 127 -5.39 2.26 1.93
CA TRP A 127 -6.07 2.37 0.65
C TRP A 127 -5.55 1.28 -0.28
N MET A 128 -6.43 0.53 -0.91
CA MET A 128 -6.07 -0.63 -1.72
C MET A 128 -7.05 -0.86 -2.87
N LEU A 129 -6.67 -1.71 -3.82
CA LEU A 129 -7.59 -2.21 -4.84
C LEU A 129 -8.39 -3.40 -4.31
N ASP A 130 -9.58 -3.64 -4.86
CA ASP A 130 -10.45 -4.77 -4.52
C ASP A 130 -9.88 -6.16 -4.84
N ASP A 131 -8.73 -6.24 -5.51
CA ASP A 131 -7.99 -7.47 -5.78
C ASP A 131 -6.66 -7.56 -5.02
N ASP A 132 -6.33 -6.54 -4.20
CA ASP A 132 -5.08 -6.48 -3.43
C ASP A 132 -5.18 -7.31 -2.14
N MET A 133 -5.12 -8.64 -2.33
CA MET A 133 -5.17 -9.62 -1.25
C MET A 133 -4.00 -9.48 -0.27
N GLU A 134 -2.87 -8.92 -0.70
CA GLU A 134 -1.69 -8.76 0.16
C GLU A 134 -1.93 -7.65 1.19
N THR A 135 -2.42 -6.50 0.74
CA THR A 135 -2.79 -5.37 1.61
C THR A 135 -3.96 -5.76 2.53
N GLY A 136 -4.94 -6.50 2.00
CA GLY A 136 -6.03 -7.05 2.83
C GLY A 136 -5.55 -8.01 3.92
N MET A 137 -4.57 -8.87 3.61
CA MET A 137 -3.92 -9.72 4.62
C MET A 137 -3.08 -8.91 5.62
N ALA A 138 -2.54 -7.75 5.24
CA ALA A 138 -1.89 -6.83 6.18
C ALA A 138 -2.89 -6.25 7.18
N CYS A 139 -4.06 -5.82 6.72
CA CYS A 139 -5.17 -5.35 7.57
C CYS A 139 -5.63 -6.45 8.54
N PHE A 140 -5.80 -7.68 8.04
CA PHE A 140 -6.13 -8.83 8.88
C PHE A 140 -5.07 -9.12 9.96
N ARG A 141 -3.78 -9.03 9.59
CA ARG A 141 -2.69 -9.23 10.55
C ARG A 141 -2.69 -8.12 11.60
N HIS A 142 -2.93 -6.87 11.21
CA HIS A 142 -3.02 -5.73 12.12
C HIS A 142 -4.13 -5.93 13.17
N LEU A 143 -5.36 -6.26 12.73
CA LEU A 143 -6.49 -6.55 13.63
C LEU A 143 -6.21 -7.68 14.62
N ARG A 144 -5.22 -8.54 14.35
CA ARG A 144 -4.88 -9.68 15.20
C ARG A 144 -3.53 -9.54 15.88
N SER A 145 -2.80 -8.47 15.61
CA SER A 145 -1.47 -8.27 16.14
C SER A 145 -1.54 -7.80 17.60
N ASN A 146 -0.46 -8.08 18.33
CA ASN A 146 -0.21 -7.55 19.67
C ASN A 146 0.98 -6.58 19.63
N THR A 147 1.16 -5.88 18.50
CA THR A 147 2.29 -4.97 18.28
C THR A 147 1.89 -3.51 18.53
N ASN A 148 2.91 -2.65 18.62
CA ASN A 148 2.82 -1.23 19.05
C ASN A 148 1.93 -0.31 18.18
N ASP A 149 1.34 -0.82 17.11
CA ASP A 149 0.38 -0.11 16.25
C ASP A 149 -1.06 -0.16 16.77
N GLY A 150 -1.36 -1.03 17.75
CA GLY A 150 -2.65 -1.15 18.42
C GLY A 150 -2.86 -2.58 18.93
N ARG A 151 -3.35 -2.75 20.17
CA ARG A 151 -3.74 -4.08 20.70
C ARG A 151 -5.20 -4.30 20.44
N HIS A 152 -5.52 -5.06 19.39
CA HIS A 152 -6.92 -5.39 19.11
C HIS A 152 -7.28 -6.81 19.54
N GLU A 153 -6.31 -7.74 19.49
CA GLU A 153 -6.49 -9.16 19.83
C GLU A 153 -7.76 -9.81 19.25
N TYR A 154 -8.28 -9.27 18.13
CA TYR A 154 -9.52 -9.77 17.55
C TYR A 154 -9.39 -11.26 17.24
N SER A 155 -10.44 -12.00 17.56
CA SER A 155 -10.59 -13.36 17.08
C SER A 155 -10.54 -13.36 15.54
N ARG A 156 -10.22 -14.52 14.95
CA ARG A 156 -10.26 -14.63 13.48
C ARG A 156 -11.63 -14.28 12.91
N ARG A 157 -12.71 -14.55 13.66
CA ARG A 157 -14.09 -14.30 13.24
C ARG A 157 -14.40 -12.80 13.24
N GLU A 158 -14.06 -12.09 14.32
CA GLU A 158 -14.23 -10.64 14.42
C GLU A 158 -13.41 -9.91 13.36
N ALA A 159 -12.13 -10.24 13.21
CA ALA A 159 -11.30 -9.63 12.18
C ALA A 159 -11.85 -9.87 10.76
N THR A 160 -12.44 -11.06 10.49
CA THR A 160 -13.08 -11.32 9.20
C THR A 160 -14.36 -10.50 9.00
N LEU A 161 -15.15 -10.30 10.07
CA LEU A 161 -16.35 -9.46 10.04
C LEU A 161 -16.00 -8.02 9.71
N ILE A 162 -15.05 -7.43 10.45
CA ILE A 162 -14.60 -6.04 10.24
C ILE A 162 -14.14 -5.82 8.79
N LEU A 163 -13.31 -6.73 8.25
CA LEU A 163 -12.84 -6.62 6.87
C LEU A 163 -13.97 -6.77 5.85
N LYS A 164 -14.93 -7.67 6.10
CA LYS A 164 -16.11 -7.86 5.23
C LYS A 164 -17.00 -6.61 5.23
N GLU A 165 -17.25 -6.03 6.40
CA GLU A 165 -18.06 -4.81 6.57
C GLU A 165 -17.45 -3.62 5.82
N GLN A 166 -16.12 -3.48 5.87
CA GLN A 166 -15.39 -2.43 5.14
C GLN A 166 -15.10 -2.77 3.67
N GLY A 167 -15.53 -3.94 3.19
CA GLY A 167 -15.34 -4.37 1.80
C GLY A 167 -13.88 -4.61 1.41
N VAL A 168 -13.02 -4.97 2.37
CA VAL A 168 -11.60 -5.26 2.17
C VAL A 168 -11.44 -6.67 1.57
N PRO A 169 -10.66 -6.84 0.48
CA PRO A 169 -10.41 -8.16 -0.08
C PRO A 169 -9.54 -9.01 0.85
N PHE A 170 -9.84 -10.30 0.99
CA PHE A 170 -8.97 -11.24 1.71
C PHE A 170 -9.02 -12.63 1.10
N SER A 171 -7.94 -13.40 1.30
CA SER A 171 -7.70 -14.70 0.63
C SER A 171 -8.80 -15.74 0.89
N ALA A 172 -9.22 -16.40 -0.21
CA ALA A 172 -10.35 -17.31 -0.35
C ALA A 172 -10.27 -18.67 0.38
N GLY A 173 -9.30 -18.86 1.29
CA GLY A 173 -9.16 -20.10 2.07
C GLY A 173 -10.17 -20.21 3.21
N ARG A 174 -9.70 -20.53 4.42
CA ARG A 174 -10.53 -20.62 5.65
C ARG A 174 -11.37 -19.37 5.94
N PHE A 175 -10.96 -18.21 5.44
CA PHE A 175 -11.71 -16.95 5.61
C PHE A 175 -12.94 -16.87 4.72
N ALA A 176 -12.91 -17.45 3.52
CA ALA A 176 -14.11 -17.54 2.68
C ALA A 176 -15.18 -18.43 3.34
N ALA A 177 -14.77 -19.53 3.96
CA ALA A 177 -15.69 -20.39 4.70
C ALA A 177 -16.36 -19.65 5.87
N ILE A 178 -15.59 -18.88 6.65
CA ILE A 178 -16.12 -18.04 7.74
C ILE A 178 -17.02 -16.92 7.17
N ALA A 179 -16.60 -16.24 6.11
CA ALA A 179 -17.39 -15.19 5.48
C ALA A 179 -18.71 -15.72 4.89
N GLU A 180 -18.69 -16.92 4.32
CA GLU A 180 -19.87 -17.58 3.77
C GLU A 180 -20.82 -18.07 4.88
N GLU A 181 -20.28 -18.60 5.98
CA GLU A 181 -21.04 -18.92 7.20
C GLU A 181 -21.74 -17.67 7.75
N LEU A 182 -21.01 -16.56 7.88
CA LEU A 182 -21.57 -15.29 8.34
C LEU A 182 -22.66 -14.75 7.38
N LYS A 183 -22.44 -14.86 6.08
CA LYS A 183 -23.44 -14.49 5.06
C LYS A 183 -24.70 -15.37 5.17
N ARG A 184 -24.56 -16.66 5.46
CA ARG A 184 -25.71 -17.56 5.71
C ARG A 184 -26.48 -17.17 6.98
N MET A 185 -25.77 -16.78 8.04
CA MET A 185 -26.39 -16.30 9.29
C MET A 185 -27.16 -14.98 9.07
N GLU A 186 -26.60 -14.01 8.34
CA GLU A 186 -27.29 -12.77 7.95
C GLU A 186 -28.57 -13.06 7.14
N ILE A 187 -28.50 -13.97 6.15
CA ILE A 187 -29.65 -14.35 5.31
C ILE A 187 -30.75 -15.05 6.13
N SER A 188 -30.38 -15.81 7.17
CA SER A 188 -31.35 -16.47 8.05
C SER A 188 -32.10 -15.54 9.01
N GLY A 189 -31.75 -14.25 9.10
CA GLY A 189 -32.49 -13.25 9.88
C GLY A 189 -32.37 -13.38 11.39
N ASN A 190 -31.33 -14.05 11.90
CA ASN A 190 -31.11 -14.23 13.35
C ASN A 190 -30.31 -13.06 13.94
N ALA A 191 -30.94 -11.90 14.08
CA ALA A 191 -30.33 -10.70 14.67
C ALA A 191 -29.94 -10.88 16.15
N ASP A 192 -30.64 -11.76 16.88
CA ASP A 192 -30.40 -12.04 18.29
C ASP A 192 -29.13 -12.90 18.53
N ASP A 193 -28.75 -13.76 17.58
CA ASP A 193 -27.51 -14.56 17.67
C ASP A 193 -26.26 -13.70 17.47
N LEU A 194 -26.35 -12.63 16.66
CA LEU A 194 -25.24 -11.69 16.43
C LEU A 194 -24.88 -10.90 17.71
N GLN A 195 -25.88 -10.50 18.51
CA GLN A 195 -25.65 -9.82 19.79
C GLN A 195 -25.24 -10.75 20.94
N ALA A 196 -25.72 -12.00 20.95
CA ALA A 196 -25.33 -12.99 21.96
C ALA A 196 -23.88 -13.48 21.77
N VAL A 197 -23.42 -13.62 20.52
CA VAL A 197 -22.04 -14.04 20.21
C VAL A 197 -21.02 -12.92 20.49
N ALA A 198 -21.39 -11.65 20.32
CA ALA A 198 -20.53 -10.51 20.65
C ALA A 198 -20.29 -10.32 22.16
N LYS A 199 -21.10 -10.94 23.03
CA LYS A 199 -20.99 -10.81 24.50
C LYS A 199 -20.52 -12.08 25.22
N GLY A 200 -20.34 -13.20 24.51
CA GLY A 200 -20.15 -14.53 25.10
C GLY A 200 -18.72 -15.08 25.17
N THR A 201 -17.68 -14.24 25.12
CA THR A 201 -16.28 -14.69 25.34
C THR A 201 -15.64 -14.05 26.58
N GLN A 202 -16.45 -13.89 27.63
CA GLN A 202 -15.98 -13.95 29.00
C GLN A 202 -16.75 -15.11 29.64
N GLU A 203 -16.04 -16.04 30.27
CA GLU A 203 -16.57 -17.25 30.94
C GLU A 203 -16.78 -18.49 30.05
N SER A 204 -15.66 -19.18 29.76
CA SER A 204 -15.56 -20.62 30.03
C SER A 204 -14.11 -21.10 29.85
N ASP A 205 -13.46 -21.30 31.00
CA ASP A 205 -12.22 -22.03 31.34
C ASP A 205 -10.89 -21.74 30.62
#